data_AF-A0AA89BR32-F1
#
_entry.id   AF-A0AA89BR32-F1
#
_cell.length_a   1.000
_cell.length_b   1.000
_cell.length_c   1.000
_cell.angle_alpha   90.00
_cell.angle_beta   90.00
_cell.angle_gamma   90.00
#
_symmetry.space_group_name_H-M   'P 1'
#
loop_
_entity.id
_entity.type
_entity.pdbx_description
1 polymer ?
#
loop_
_entity_poly.entity_id
_entity_poly.type
_entity_poly.pdbx_seq_one_letter_code
_entity_poly.pdbx_strand_id
1 'polypeptide(L)'
;MDCKTFVPLYKTLVRTHLDFTSSVWAPYKQKHIEQIEAVQRRATKQLPGKKELSYPERLRKLKLPTLSYHRIRGDMIEVFKILTGKYDKNASHCLKLWKDMAVRSSERGHNMKLYLQRAKSQIRRNIFAIRTATNMEQITR
;
A
#
# COMPACT_ATOMS: atom_id res chain seq x y z
N MET A 1 20.63 -21.19 4.55
CA MET A 1 20.35 -19.74 4.65
C MET A 1 19.68 -19.47 5.98
N ASP A 2 20.28 -18.60 6.79
CA ASP A 2 19.78 -18.22 8.11
C ASP A 2 18.74 -17.08 8.02
N CYS A 3 17.96 -16.90 9.08
CA CYS A 3 16.91 -15.88 9.12
C CYS A 3 17.47 -14.44 9.09
N LYS A 4 18.69 -14.22 9.62
CA LYS A 4 19.27 -12.87 9.72
C LYS A 4 19.76 -12.38 8.37
N THR A 5 20.28 -13.27 7.52
CA THR A 5 20.69 -12.95 6.15
C THR A 5 19.52 -12.94 5.17
N PHE A 6 18.53 -13.82 5.34
CA PHE A 6 17.38 -13.89 4.43
C PHE A 6 16.55 -12.61 4.39
N VAL A 7 16.25 -12.01 5.56
CA VAL A 7 15.34 -10.85 5.62
C VAL A 7 15.88 -9.64 4.84
N PRO A 8 17.16 -9.23 5.00
CA PRO A 8 17.77 -8.21 4.15
C PRO A 8 17.72 -8.56 2.66
N LEU A 9 18.12 -9.78 2.28
CA LEU A 9 18.11 -10.22 0.87
C LEU A 9 16.72 -10.18 0.24
N TYR A 10 15.72 -10.67 0.97
CA TYR A 10 14.33 -10.63 0.52
C TYR A 10 13.85 -9.19 0.32
N LYS A 11 14.22 -8.28 1.24
CA LYS A 11 13.85 -6.86 1.16
C LYS A 11 14.51 -6.16 -0.03
N THR A 12 15.79 -6.41 -0.28
CA THR A 12 16.54 -5.71 -1.35
C THR A 12 16.23 -6.25 -2.74
N LEU A 13 16.16 -7.57 -2.90
CA LEU A 13 16.03 -8.20 -4.21
C LEU A 13 14.57 -8.41 -4.59
N VAL A 14 13.78 -9.06 -3.74
CA VAL A 14 12.42 -9.48 -4.12
C VAL A 14 11.42 -8.36 -3.89
N ARG A 15 11.42 -7.80 -2.69
CA ARG A 15 10.41 -6.82 -2.27
C ARG A 15 10.49 -5.53 -3.07
N THR A 16 11.69 -5.04 -3.37
CA THR A 16 11.89 -3.86 -4.24
C THR A 16 11.17 -4.00 -5.58
N HIS A 17 11.26 -5.15 -6.24
CA HIS A 17 10.56 -5.39 -7.51
C HIS A 17 9.04 -5.46 -7.36
N LEU A 18 8.53 -6.01 -6.27
CA LEU A 18 7.09 -6.07 -5.99
C LEU A 18 6.50 -4.70 -5.63
N ASP A 19 7.34 -3.80 -5.09
CA ASP A 19 6.90 -2.48 -4.61
C ASP A 19 7.09 -1.37 -5.65
N PHE A 20 8.08 -1.47 -6.53
CA PHE A 20 8.43 -0.40 -7.47
C PHE A 20 7.25 0.11 -8.30
N THR A 21 6.33 -0.77 -8.69
CA THR A 21 5.15 -0.42 -9.49
C THR A 21 3.87 -0.33 -8.67
N SER A 22 3.90 -0.40 -7.33
CA SER A 22 2.67 -0.56 -6.54
C SER A 22 1.68 0.59 -6.67
N SER A 23 2.14 1.82 -6.91
CA SER A 23 1.27 3.00 -7.13
C SER A 23 0.49 2.90 -8.44
N VAL A 24 1.15 2.45 -9.52
CA VAL A 24 0.55 2.30 -10.85
C VAL A 24 -0.23 0.99 -10.97
N TRP A 25 0.41 -0.12 -10.58
CA TRP A 25 -0.12 -1.48 -10.65
C TRP A 25 -0.45 -2.00 -9.25
N ALA A 26 -1.61 -1.59 -8.72
CA ALA A 26 -2.20 -2.22 -7.54
C ALA A 26 -3.37 -3.11 -7.96
N PRO A 27 -3.20 -4.44 -7.96
CA PRO A 27 -4.32 -5.32 -8.23
C PRO A 27 -5.38 -5.22 -7.13
N TYR A 28 -6.63 -5.13 -7.56
CA TYR A 28 -7.80 -5.10 -6.66
C TYR A 28 -8.54 -6.44 -6.61
N LYS A 29 -8.28 -7.34 -7.55
CA LYS A 29 -8.88 -8.68 -7.58
C LYS A 29 -8.16 -9.58 -6.57
N GLN A 30 -8.93 -10.25 -5.72
CA GLN A 30 -8.41 -11.13 -4.67
C GLN A 30 -7.40 -12.17 -5.21
N LYS A 31 -7.71 -12.80 -6.35
CA LYS A 31 -6.81 -13.75 -7.02
C LYS A 31 -5.39 -13.19 -7.25
N HIS A 32 -5.29 -11.95 -7.73
CA HIS A 32 -4.01 -11.33 -8.03
C HIS A 32 -3.27 -10.91 -6.75
N ILE A 33 -4.01 -10.43 -5.75
CA ILE A 33 -3.47 -10.12 -4.41
C ILE A 33 -2.87 -11.37 -3.78
N GLU A 34 -3.57 -12.51 -3.87
CA GLU A 34 -3.12 -13.79 -3.35
C GLU A 34 -1.90 -14.33 -4.11
N GLN A 35 -1.85 -14.16 -5.44
CA GLN A 35 -0.69 -14.53 -6.24
C GLN A 35 0.57 -13.75 -5.82
N ILE A 36 0.45 -12.45 -5.57
CA ILE A 36 1.57 -11.65 -5.07
C ILE A 36 1.98 -12.11 -3.66
N GLU A 37 1.01 -12.29 -2.76
CA GLU A 37 1.28 -12.74 -1.39
C GLU A 37 1.87 -14.17 -1.36
N ALA A 38 1.56 -15.02 -2.35
CA ALA A 38 2.13 -16.35 -2.50
C ALA A 38 3.65 -16.34 -2.69
N VAL A 39 4.21 -15.28 -3.30
CA VAL A 39 5.67 -15.11 -3.41
C VAL A 39 6.30 -15.03 -2.01
N GLN A 40 5.76 -14.18 -1.13
CA GLN A 40 6.23 -14.06 0.25
C GLN A 40 5.99 -15.35 1.05
N ARG A 41 4.83 -16.00 0.87
CA ARG A 41 4.54 -17.29 1.51
C ARG A 41 5.53 -18.37 1.10
N ARG A 42 5.92 -18.44 -0.17
CA ARG A 42 6.88 -19.43 -0.67
C ARG A 42 8.28 -19.15 -0.13
N ALA A 43 8.73 -17.90 -0.23
CA ALA A 43 10.06 -17.49 0.22
C ALA A 43 10.25 -17.76 1.73
N THR A 44 9.28 -17.39 2.56
CA THR A 44 9.35 -17.62 4.02
C THR A 44 9.19 -19.09 4.42
N LYS A 45 8.62 -19.95 3.56
CA LYS A 45 8.47 -21.40 3.82
C LYS A 45 9.79 -22.14 3.61
N GLN A 46 10.65 -21.66 2.71
CA GLN A 46 11.94 -22.28 2.39
C GLN A 46 12.98 -22.13 3.50
N LEU A 47 12.72 -21.30 4.51
CA LEU A 47 13.63 -21.13 5.63
C LEU A 47 13.65 -22.34 6.57
N PRO A 48 14.84 -22.78 7.02
CA PRO A 48 14.95 -23.87 7.97
C PRO A 48 14.22 -23.53 9.27
N GLY A 49 13.45 -24.49 9.79
CA GLY A 49 12.65 -24.32 11.01
C GLY A 49 11.43 -23.39 10.87
N LYS A 50 11.05 -22.99 9.64
CA LYS A 50 9.83 -22.19 9.38
C LYS A 50 8.74 -22.95 8.61
N LYS A 51 9.04 -24.13 8.06
CA LYS A 51 8.11 -24.91 7.23
C LYS A 51 6.81 -25.29 7.95
N GLU A 52 6.91 -25.66 9.22
CA GLU A 52 5.79 -26.10 10.08
C GLU A 52 4.98 -24.95 10.68
N LEU A 53 5.48 -23.71 10.59
CA LEU A 53 4.80 -22.55 11.13
C LEU A 53 3.71 -22.03 10.17
N SER A 54 2.59 -21.60 10.74
CA SER A 54 1.57 -20.91 9.97
C SER A 54 2.13 -19.63 9.34
N TYR A 55 1.50 -19.16 8.26
CA TYR A 55 1.99 -17.96 7.58
C TYR A 55 2.06 -16.72 8.48
N PRO A 56 1.03 -16.38 9.29
CA PRO A 56 1.11 -15.25 10.22
C PRO A 56 2.24 -15.37 11.25
N GLU A 57 2.50 -16.59 11.76
CA GLU A 57 3.60 -16.82 12.72
C GLU A 57 4.96 -16.64 12.08
N ARG A 58 5.14 -17.10 10.83
CA ARG A 58 6.37 -16.85 10.07
C ARG A 58 6.63 -15.36 9.91
N LEU A 59 5.62 -14.58 9.55
CA LEU A 59 5.74 -13.13 9.43
C LEU A 59 6.12 -12.46 10.75
N ARG A 60 5.49 -12.88 11.86
CA ARG A 60 5.81 -12.38 13.21
C ARG A 60 7.26 -12.67 13.60
N LYS A 61 7.72 -13.92 13.40
CA LYS A 61 9.10 -14.32 13.71
C LYS A 61 10.14 -13.60 12.82
N LEU A 62 9.80 -13.33 11.56
CA LEU A 62 10.69 -12.65 10.61
C LEU A 62 10.55 -11.12 10.65
N LYS A 63 9.62 -10.58 11.44
CA LYS A 63 9.28 -9.14 11.49
C LYS A 63 9.00 -8.57 10.09
N LEU A 64 8.28 -9.33 9.27
CA LEU A 64 7.88 -8.93 7.91
C LEU A 64 6.39 -8.56 7.89
N PRO A 65 6.00 -7.38 7.37
CA PRO A 65 4.60 -7.08 7.09
C PRO A 65 4.09 -7.92 5.91
N THR A 66 2.77 -8.02 5.76
CA THR A 66 2.16 -8.57 4.52
C THR A 66 2.43 -7.63 3.34
N LEU A 67 2.44 -8.17 2.12
CA LEU A 67 2.61 -7.32 0.93
C LEU A 67 1.39 -6.43 0.70
N SER A 68 0.20 -6.88 1.10
CA SER A 68 -1.00 -6.03 1.09
C SER A 68 -0.86 -4.79 1.97
N TYR A 69 -0.42 -4.95 3.22
CA TYR A 69 -0.15 -3.81 4.10
C TYR A 69 0.93 -2.90 3.50
N HIS A 70 1.95 -3.51 2.90
CA HIS A 70 3.03 -2.75 2.31
C HIS A 70 2.60 -1.86 1.13
N ARG A 71 1.72 -2.37 0.25
CA ARG A 71 1.14 -1.57 -0.84
C ARG A 71 0.33 -0.39 -0.32
N ILE A 72 -0.48 -0.59 0.72
CA ILE A 72 -1.24 0.49 1.36
C ILE A 72 -0.29 1.55 1.91
N ARG A 73 0.79 1.13 2.58
CA ARG A 73 1.82 2.06 3.06
C ARG A 73 2.52 2.80 1.92
N GLY A 74 2.86 2.12 0.83
CA GLY A 74 3.46 2.72 -0.36
C GLY A 74 2.55 3.77 -0.99
N ASP A 75 1.26 3.47 -1.13
CA ASP A 75 0.23 4.40 -1.58
C ASP A 75 0.19 5.68 -0.70
N MET A 76 0.26 5.55 0.63
CA MET A 76 0.26 6.71 1.54
C MET A 76 1.54 7.54 1.42
N ILE A 77 2.71 6.89 1.27
CA ILE A 77 3.99 7.59 1.03
C ILE A 77 3.92 8.39 -0.27
N GLU A 78 3.32 7.80 -1.31
CA GLU A 78 3.19 8.44 -2.61
C GLU A 78 2.24 9.65 -2.55
N VAL A 79 1.11 9.52 -1.86
CA VAL A 79 0.22 10.66 -1.56
C VAL A 79 0.97 11.77 -0.82
N PHE A 80 1.76 11.43 0.20
CA PHE A 80 2.52 12.42 0.96
C PHE A 80 3.50 13.18 0.07
N LYS A 81 4.24 12.50 -0.81
CA LYS A 81 5.17 13.15 -1.76
C LYS A 81 4.45 14.10 -2.71
N ILE A 82 3.29 13.69 -3.25
CA ILE A 82 2.47 14.53 -4.14
C ILE A 82 1.99 15.78 -3.40
N LEU A 83 1.45 15.62 -2.18
CA LEU A 83 0.90 16.74 -1.40
C LEU A 83 1.96 17.70 -0.86
N THR A 84 3.18 17.22 -0.61
CA THR A 84 4.31 18.04 -0.13
C THR A 84 5.14 18.67 -1.24
N GLY A 85 4.73 18.52 -2.51
CA GLY A 85 5.42 19.15 -3.65
C GLY A 85 6.79 18.55 -3.95
N LYS A 86 7.00 17.25 -3.66
CA LYS A 86 8.21 16.51 -4.06
C LYS A 86 8.20 16.11 -5.54
N TYR A 87 7.04 16.22 -6.19
CA TYR A 87 6.85 16.04 -7.62
C TYR A 87 6.46 17.36 -8.29
N ASP A 88 6.45 17.36 -9.62
CA ASP A 88 5.98 18.49 -10.42
C ASP A 88 4.57 18.93 -10.01
N LYS A 89 4.30 20.23 -10.13
CA LYS A 89 3.00 20.84 -9.78
C LYS A 89 1.81 20.19 -10.48
N ASN A 90 2.03 19.59 -11.66
CA ASN A 90 0.97 18.89 -12.39
C ASN A 90 0.54 17.57 -11.73
N ALA A 91 1.43 16.95 -10.94
CA ALA A 91 1.13 15.69 -10.25
C ALA A 91 0.05 15.88 -9.17
N SER A 92 -0.04 17.05 -8.53
CA SER A 92 -1.05 17.29 -7.50
C SER A 92 -2.48 17.34 -8.04
N HIS A 93 -2.67 17.57 -9.34
CA HIS A 93 -4.01 17.60 -9.96
C HIS A 93 -4.73 16.24 -9.89
N CYS A 94 -4.00 15.13 -9.71
CA CYS A 94 -4.63 13.82 -9.59
C CYS A 94 -5.30 13.61 -8.23
N LEU A 95 -4.91 14.37 -7.20
CA LEU A 95 -5.47 14.30 -5.86
C LEU A 95 -6.33 15.54 -5.58
N LYS A 96 -7.47 15.33 -4.93
CA LYS A 96 -8.37 16.43 -4.54
C LYS A 96 -8.39 16.52 -3.03
N LEU A 97 -8.11 17.69 -2.46
CA LEU A 97 -8.23 17.89 -1.02
C LEU A 97 -9.68 18.16 -0.63
N TRP A 98 -10.02 17.77 0.60
CA TRP A 98 -11.35 18.00 1.15
C TRP A 98 -11.73 19.48 1.15
N LYS A 99 -10.81 20.35 1.57
CA LYS A 99 -11.00 21.80 1.65
C LYS A 99 -11.33 22.46 0.31
N ASP A 100 -10.84 21.90 -0.80
CA ASP A 100 -11.04 22.48 -2.14
C ASP A 100 -12.39 22.03 -2.77
N MET A 101 -13.00 20.96 -2.24
CA MET A 101 -14.15 20.29 -2.86
C MET A 101 -15.42 20.30 -2.00
N ALA A 102 -15.30 20.48 -0.69
CA ALA A 102 -16.44 20.38 0.22
C ALA A 102 -17.27 21.66 0.23
N VAL A 103 -18.59 21.53 0.04
CA VAL A 103 -19.57 22.63 0.13
C VAL A 103 -19.65 23.22 1.54
N ARG A 104 -19.35 22.40 2.56
CA ARG A 104 -19.21 22.83 3.97
C ARG A 104 -17.81 22.47 4.44
N SER A 105 -16.99 23.47 4.72
CA SER A 105 -15.67 23.28 5.32
C SER A 105 -15.84 22.82 6.77
N SER A 106 -15.69 21.52 7.01
CA SER A 106 -15.46 21.02 8.37
C SER A 106 -14.01 21.33 8.73
N GLU A 107 -13.82 22.17 9.75
CA GLU A 107 -12.52 22.41 10.39
C GLU A 107 -11.99 21.16 11.13
N ARG A 108 -12.84 20.16 11.32
CA ARG A 108 -12.45 18.87 11.91
C ARG A 108 -11.71 18.04 10.87
N GLY A 109 -10.40 17.94 11.04
CA GLY A 109 -9.50 17.10 10.25
C GLY A 109 -8.15 17.78 9.99
N HIS A 110 -7.16 17.02 9.53
CA HIS A 110 -5.86 17.59 9.17
C HIS A 110 -5.87 18.22 7.77
N ASN A 111 -4.97 19.18 7.53
CA ASN A 111 -4.89 19.96 6.28
C ASN A 111 -4.64 19.15 5.00
N MET A 112 -4.15 17.92 5.13
CA MET A 112 -3.87 17.00 4.00
C MET A 112 -4.99 15.98 3.74
N LYS A 113 -6.21 16.22 4.23
CA LYS A 113 -7.33 15.28 4.06
C LYS A 113 -7.75 15.23 2.59
N LEU A 114 -7.76 14.02 2.02
CA LEU A 114 -8.24 13.80 0.65
C LEU A 114 -9.78 13.79 0.58
N TYR A 115 -10.32 14.31 -0.53
CA TYR A 115 -11.74 14.25 -0.85
C TYR A 115 -12.11 12.87 -1.42
N LEU A 116 -13.04 12.19 -0.77
CA LEU A 116 -13.50 10.87 -1.20
C LEU A 116 -14.46 10.99 -2.40
N GLN A 117 -13.93 10.87 -3.61
CA GLN A 117 -14.74 10.87 -4.82
C GLN A 117 -15.53 9.56 -4.95
N ARG A 118 -16.86 9.68 -5.15
CA ARG A 118 -17.72 8.51 -5.42
C ARG A 118 -17.42 7.92 -6.80
N ALA A 119 -17.09 6.63 -6.84
CA ALA A 119 -16.88 5.87 -8.07
C ALA A 119 -18.08 4.95 -8.35
N LYS A 120 -18.64 5.04 -9.57
CA LYS A 120 -19.74 4.17 -10.04
C LYS A 120 -19.28 2.78 -10.51
N SER A 121 -18.03 2.66 -10.96
CA SER A 121 -17.46 1.40 -11.44
C SER A 121 -16.33 0.91 -10.53
N GLN A 122 -16.14 -0.42 -10.49
CA GLN A 122 -15.07 -1.04 -9.72
C GLN A 122 -13.68 -0.63 -10.24
N ILE A 123 -13.52 -0.46 -11.56
CA ILE A 123 -12.26 0.00 -12.14
C ILE A 123 -11.91 1.39 -11.60
N ARG A 124 -12.86 2.33 -11.66
CA ARG A 124 -12.65 3.71 -11.19
C ARG A 124 -12.33 3.76 -9.70
N ARG A 125 -12.99 2.94 -8.88
CA ARG A 125 -12.73 2.86 -7.43
C ARG A 125 -11.29 2.48 -7.10
N ASN A 126 -10.64 1.69 -7.95
CA ASN A 126 -9.29 1.17 -7.73
C ASN A 126 -8.18 1.97 -8.41
N ILE A 127 -8.52 3.09 -9.07
CA ILE A 127 -7.54 4.07 -9.52
C ILE A 127 -6.87 4.69 -8.29
N PHE A 128 -5.57 4.98 -8.41
CA PHE A 128 -4.72 5.53 -7.34
C PHE A 128 -5.43 6.60 -6.50
N ALA A 129 -5.89 7.70 -7.12
CA ALA A 129 -6.49 8.83 -6.41
C ALA A 129 -7.72 8.49 -5.54
N ILE A 130 -8.56 7.53 -5.97
CA ILE A 130 -9.79 7.17 -5.27
C ILE A 130 -9.51 6.11 -4.21
N ARG A 131 -8.68 5.11 -4.53
CA ARG A 131 -8.34 4.06 -3.56
C ARG A 131 -7.53 4.63 -2.39
N THR A 132 -6.61 5.57 -2.64
CA THR A 132 -5.79 6.15 -1.57
C THR A 132 -6.64 7.02 -0.63
N ALA A 133 -7.58 7.79 -1.17
CA ALA A 133 -8.55 8.53 -0.34
C ALA A 133 -9.40 7.58 0.54
N THR A 134 -9.80 6.42 -0.01
CA THR A 134 -10.53 5.40 0.74
C THR A 134 -9.68 4.75 1.83
N ASN A 135 -8.44 4.40 1.52
CA ASN A 135 -7.50 3.80 2.47
C ASN A 135 -7.16 4.78 3.60
N MET A 136 -7.03 6.08 3.30
CA MET A 136 -6.74 7.12 4.28
C MET A 136 -7.90 7.26 5.29
N GLU A 137 -9.15 7.25 4.84
CA GLU A 137 -10.33 7.26 5.72
C GLU A 137 -10.35 6.06 6.67
N GLN A 138 -9.95 4.87 6.21
CA GLN A 138 -9.91 3.66 7.05
C GLN A 138 -8.83 3.70 8.13
N ILE A 139 -7.71 4.40 7.90
CA ILE A 139 -6.61 4.55 8.88
C ILE A 139 -6.96 5.60 9.94
N THR A 140 -7.75 6.61 9.57
CA THR A 140 -8.13 7.72 10.47
C THR A 140 -9.33 7.41 11.38
N ARG A 141 -9.97 6.25 11.22
CA ARG A 141 -11.08 5.76 12.08
C ARG A 141 -10.55 4.77 13.09
#